data_AF-A0A7C3BF36-F1
#
_entry.id   AF-A0A7C3BF36-F1
#
_cell.length_a   1.000
_cell.length_b   1.000
_cell.length_c   1.000
_cell.angle_alpha   90.00
_cell.angle_beta   90.00
_cell.angle_gamma   90.00
#
_symmetry.space_group_name_H-M   'P 1'
#
loop_
_entity.id
_entity.type
_entity.pdbx_description
1 polymer ?
#
loop_
_entity_poly.entity_id
_entity_poly.type
_entity_poly.pdbx_seq_one_letter_code
_entity_poly.pdbx_strand_id
1 'polypeptide(L)'
;MSKQASMDLATPCGLYCGSCRFYIGQECTGCGTPDREGCSIFDCCRGDKELQFCAECADFPCEQLSKSIGLHPDWLVEQAKIALPDARA
;
A
#
# COMPACT_ATOMS: atom_id res chain seq x y z
N MET A 1 16.09 -19.37 12.78
CA MET A 1 14.95 -18.61 13.34
C MET A 1 14.35 -17.82 12.20
N SER A 2 13.30 -18.33 11.58
CA SER A 2 12.62 -17.63 10.48
C SER A 2 11.93 -16.41 11.05
N LYS A 3 12.42 -15.23 10.67
CA LYS A 3 11.85 -13.95 11.07
C LYS A 3 10.50 -13.84 10.35
N GLN A 4 9.41 -14.28 10.96
CA GLN A 4 8.07 -13.98 10.46
C GLN A 4 7.98 -12.45 10.38
N ALA A 5 7.87 -11.91 9.17
CA ALA A 5 7.56 -10.51 8.99
C ALA A 5 6.17 -10.28 9.60
N SER A 6 6.09 -9.52 10.69
CA SER A 6 4.80 -9.09 11.23
C SER A 6 4.13 -8.23 10.16
N MET A 7 3.08 -8.78 9.54
CA MET A 7 2.36 -8.18 8.42
C MET A 7 1.81 -6.78 8.76
N ASP A 8 1.62 -6.49 10.05
CA ASP A 8 1.20 -5.19 10.59
C ASP A 8 2.23 -4.06 10.39
N LEU A 9 3.48 -4.39 10.04
CA LEU A 9 4.52 -3.40 9.71
C LEU A 9 4.49 -2.95 8.26
N ALA A 10 3.74 -3.64 7.38
CA ALA A 10 3.72 -3.32 5.96
C ALA A 10 2.62 -2.30 5.65
N THR A 11 2.93 -1.32 4.80
CA THR A 11 1.94 -0.32 4.39
C THR A 11 0.92 -0.96 3.43
N PRO A 12 -0.39 -0.74 3.60
CA PRO A 12 -1.38 -1.39 2.72
C PRO A 12 -1.23 -1.02 1.25
N CYS A 13 -0.73 0.18 0.94
CA CYS A 13 -0.46 0.65 -0.41
C CYS A 13 0.88 0.16 -0.99
N GLY A 14 1.72 -0.51 -0.19
CA GLY A 14 3.06 -0.94 -0.59
C GLY A 14 4.08 0.20 -0.72
N LEU A 15 3.72 1.43 -0.36
CA LEU A 15 4.63 2.58 -0.41
C LEU A 15 5.54 2.66 0.80
N TYR A 16 6.79 3.01 0.54
CA TYR A 16 7.68 3.53 1.58
C TYR A 16 7.19 4.91 2.06
N CYS A 17 7.07 5.13 3.36
CA CYS A 17 6.59 6.42 3.92
C CYS A 17 7.41 7.61 3.43
N GLY A 18 8.73 7.45 3.23
CA GLY A 18 9.59 8.50 2.66
C GLY A 18 9.29 8.86 1.20
N SER A 19 8.38 8.15 0.54
CA SER A 19 7.85 8.43 -0.80
C SER A 19 6.35 8.75 -0.79
N CYS A 20 5.70 8.76 0.38
CA CYS A 20 4.28 9.05 0.52
C CYS A 20 4.06 10.58 0.64
N ARG A 21 3.21 11.15 -0.23
CA ARG A 21 2.94 12.60 -0.23
C ARG A 21 2.39 13.11 1.11
N PHE A 22 1.53 12.33 1.77
CA PHE A 22 0.90 12.73 3.03
C PHE A 22 1.91 12.73 4.18
N TYR A 23 2.83 11.77 4.20
CA TYR A 23 3.90 11.72 5.20
C TYR A 23 4.93 12.84 4.99
N ILE A 24 5.35 13.06 3.73
CA ILE A 24 6.27 14.16 3.38
C ILE A 24 5.64 15.53 3.69
N GLY A 25 4.33 15.67 3.44
CA GLY A 25 3.54 16.87 3.73
C GLY A 25 3.22 17.08 5.21
N GLN A 26 3.65 16.19 6.10
CA GLN A 26 3.34 16.21 7.55
C GLN A 26 1.84 16.14 7.88
N GLU A 27 1.04 15.60 6.96
CA GLU A 27 -0.41 15.35 7.14
C GLU A 27 -0.68 13.95 7.73
N CYS A 28 0.37 13.12 7.88
CA CYS A 28 0.27 11.74 8.35
C CYS A 28 1.53 11.35 9.16
N THR A 29 1.35 10.64 10.28
CA THR A 29 2.45 10.15 11.13
C THR A 29 3.03 8.81 10.68
N GLY A 30 2.46 8.19 9.65
CA GLY A 30 2.84 6.89 9.10
C GLY A 30 1.69 5.88 9.13
N CYS A 31 1.69 4.89 8.24
CA CYS A 31 0.59 3.92 8.19
C CYS A 31 0.60 2.90 9.36
N GLY A 32 1.75 2.69 9.99
CA GLY A 32 1.93 1.76 11.11
C GLY A 32 1.81 2.42 12.50
N THR A 33 1.39 3.67 12.59
CA THR A 33 1.17 4.36 13.86
C THR A 33 -0.30 4.29 14.28
N PRO A 34 -0.61 4.25 15.59
CA PRO A 34 -1.99 4.32 16.09
C PRO A 34 -2.69 5.62 15.68
N ASP A 35 -1.94 6.72 15.65
CA ASP A 35 -2.44 8.07 15.34
C ASP A 35 -2.45 8.34 13.84
N ARG A 36 -2.71 7.31 13.02
CA ARG A 36 -2.85 7.47 11.58
C ARG A 36 -4.19 8.14 11.28
N GLU A 37 -4.13 9.37 10.80
CA GLU A 37 -5.30 10.11 10.31
C GLU A 37 -5.21 10.39 8.81
N GLY A 38 -6.35 10.47 8.13
CA GLY A 38 -6.47 11.11 6.81
C GLY A 38 -6.00 10.32 5.57
N CYS A 39 -5.64 9.03 5.68
CA CYS A 39 -5.21 8.25 4.52
C CYS A 39 -6.37 7.46 3.88
N SER A 40 -7.02 8.05 2.87
CA SER A 40 -8.15 7.42 2.18
C SER A 40 -7.82 6.05 1.54
N ILE A 41 -6.55 5.82 1.16
CA ILE A 41 -6.10 4.53 0.62
C ILE A 41 -6.13 3.45 1.70
N PHE A 42 -5.65 3.80 2.90
CA PHE A 42 -5.67 2.87 4.03
C PHE A 42 -7.12 2.54 4.37
N ASP A 43 -7.96 3.56 4.50
CA ASP A 43 -9.35 3.38 4.93
C ASP A 43 -10.12 2.54 3.90
N CYS A 44 -9.90 2.77 2.61
CA CYS A 44 -10.43 1.93 1.53
C CYS A 44 -9.93 0.47 1.62
N CYS A 45 -8.62 0.26 1.81
CA CYS A 45 -8.03 -1.07 1.85
C CYS A 45 -8.49 -1.87 3.08
N ARG A 46 -8.34 -1.30 4.28
CA ARG A 46 -8.50 -2.01 5.56
C ARG A 46 -9.89 -1.88 6.16
N GLY A 47 -10.58 -0.77 5.90
CA GLY A 47 -11.93 -0.51 6.38
C GLY A 47 -12.97 -1.01 5.38
N ASP A 48 -13.01 -0.40 4.19
CA ASP A 48 -14.10 -0.63 3.23
C ASP A 48 -14.02 -2.01 2.54
N LYS A 49 -12.81 -2.44 2.17
CA LYS A 49 -12.57 -3.70 1.43
C LYS A 49 -12.03 -4.83 2.31
N GLU A 50 -11.69 -4.55 3.57
CA GLU A 50 -11.14 -5.52 4.53
C GLU A 50 -9.91 -6.31 4.03
N LEU A 51 -9.12 -5.72 3.14
CA LEU A 51 -7.90 -6.28 2.55
C LEU A 51 -6.67 -5.96 3.41
N GLN A 52 -5.62 -6.78 3.28
CA GLN A 52 -4.34 -6.50 3.91
C GLN A 52 -3.50 -5.55 3.06
N PHE A 53 -3.52 -5.76 1.74
CA PHE A 53 -2.77 -5.01 0.75
C PHE A 53 -3.67 -4.59 -0.41
N CYS A 54 -3.39 -3.42 -0.98
CA CYS A 54 -4.10 -2.93 -2.16
C CYS A 54 -3.89 -3.87 -3.37
N ALA A 55 -2.77 -4.61 -3.41
CA ALA A 55 -2.47 -5.60 -4.43
C ALA A 55 -3.46 -6.79 -4.44
N GLU A 56 -4.19 -7.02 -3.35
CA GLU A 56 -5.24 -8.04 -3.27
C GLU A 56 -6.57 -7.54 -3.84
N CYS A 57 -6.68 -6.25 -4.17
CA CYS A 57 -7.89 -5.69 -4.76
C CYS A 57 -8.09 -6.24 -6.17
N ALA A 58 -9.31 -6.68 -6.50
CA ALA A 58 -9.66 -7.16 -7.83
C ALA A 58 -9.42 -6.12 -8.94
N ASP A 59 -9.51 -4.84 -8.59
CA ASP A 59 -9.29 -3.71 -9.50
C ASP A 59 -7.84 -3.22 -9.49
N PHE A 60 -6.89 -3.99 -8.94
CA PHE A 60 -5.51 -3.53 -8.82
C PHE A 60 -4.79 -3.45 -10.19
N PRO A 61 -4.08 -2.34 -10.48
CA PRO A 61 -4.04 -1.10 -9.70
C PRO A 61 -5.26 -0.21 -9.94
N CYS A 62 -5.97 0.17 -8.86
CA CYS A 62 -7.17 1.00 -8.98
C CYS A 62 -6.82 2.48 -9.13
N GLU A 63 -7.75 3.27 -9.67
CA GLU A 63 -7.55 4.69 -9.94
C GLU A 63 -7.12 5.50 -8.70
N GLN A 64 -7.72 5.21 -7.54
CA GLN A 64 -7.39 5.89 -6.27
C GLN A 64 -5.94 5.63 -5.86
N LEU A 65 -5.48 4.38 -5.97
CA LEU A 65 -4.10 4.03 -5.65
C LEU A 65 -3.17 4.72 -6.65
N SER A 66 -3.41 4.54 -7.95
CA SER A 66 -2.58 5.06 -9.04
C SER A 66 -2.36 6.58 -8.99
N LYS A 67 -3.37 7.36 -8.57
CA LYS A 67 -3.24 8.82 -8.40
C LYS A 67 -2.46 9.24 -7.15
N SER A 68 -2.42 8.39 -6.14
CA SER A 68 -1.87 8.74 -4.83
C SER A 68 -0.40 8.38 -4.69
N ILE A 69 0.08 7.45 -5.52
CA ILE A 69 1.50 7.18 -5.68
C ILE A 69 2.07 8.24 -6.62
N GLY A 70 3.09 9.00 -6.21
CA GLY A 70 3.86 9.84 -7.14
C GLY A 70 4.66 9.06 -8.18
N LEU A 71 4.33 7.79 -8.40
CA LEU A 71 4.87 6.93 -9.44
C LEU A 71 4.03 7.13 -10.70
N HIS A 72 4.68 7.19 -11.86
CA HIS A 72 3.99 7.23 -13.13
C HIS A 72 3.00 6.05 -13.19
N PRO A 73 1.69 6.28 -13.44
CA PRO A 73 0.67 5.22 -13.34
C PRO A 73 1.02 4.00 -14.19
N ASP A 74 1.64 4.20 -15.36
CA ASP A 74 2.12 3.12 -16.23
C ASP A 74 3.11 2.17 -15.55
N TRP A 75 4.01 2.67 -14.69
CA TRP A 75 4.96 1.80 -13.99
C TRP A 75 4.25 0.79 -13.10
N LEU A 76 3.21 1.23 -12.39
CA LEU A 76 2.42 0.37 -11.52
C LEU A 76 1.63 -0.67 -12.33
N VAL A 77 1.11 -0.27 -13.49
CA VAL A 77 0.46 -1.18 -14.44
C VAL A 77 1.44 -2.24 -14.95
N GLU A 78 2.68 -1.87 -15.27
CA GLU A 78 3.71 -2.83 -15.68
C GLU A 78 4.12 -3.77 -14.53
N GLN A 79 4.27 -3.26 -13.30
CA GLN A 79 4.58 -4.11 -12.13
C GLN A 79 3.47 -5.13 -11.84
N ALA A 80 2.20 -4.74 -12.00
CA ALA A 80 1.05 -5.65 -11.80
C ALA A 80 1.04 -6.85 -12.76
N LYS A 81 1.74 -6.77 -13.90
CA LYS A 81 1.89 -7.87 -14.86
C LYS A 81 2.98 -8.86 -14.47
N ILE A 82 3.86 -8.51 -13.54
CA ILE A 82 4.93 -9.39 -13.07
C ILE A 82 4.28 -10.49 -12.23
N ALA A 83 4.30 -11.72 -12.73
CA ALA A 83 3.92 -12.88 -11.95
C ALA A 83 4.86 -12.98 -10.74
N LEU A 84 4.32 -12.80 -9.55
CA LEU A 84 5.07 -13.11 -8.34
C LEU A 84 5.30 -14.63 -8.33
N PRO A 85 6.54 -15.10 -8.18
CA PRO A 85 6.77 -16.52 -7.93
C PRO A 85 5.99 -16.92 -6.67
N ASP A 86 5.41 -18.11 -6.66
CA ASP A 86 4.63 -18.63 -5.54
C ASP A 86 5.33 -18.30 -4.22
N ALA A 87 4.64 -17.58 -3.32
CA ALA A 87 5.15 -17.10 -2.03
C ALA A 87 5.37 -18.23 -1.00
N ARG A 88 5.68 -19.44 -1.48
CA ARG A 88 6.02 -20.63 -0.70
C ARG A 88 7.22 -21.33 -1.33
N ALA A 89 8.41 -20.82 -1.02
CA ALA A 89 9.65 -21.58 -0.96
C ALA A 89 10.36 -21.24 0.35
#